data_AF-A0A959DH52-F1
#
_entry.id   AF-A0A959DH52-F1
#
_cell.length_a   1.000
_cell.length_b   1.000
_cell.length_c   1.000
_cell.angle_alpha   90.00
_cell.angle_beta   90.00
_cell.angle_gamma   90.00
#
_symmetry.space_group_name_H-M   'P 1'
#
loop_
_entity.id
_entity.type
_entity.pdbx_description
1 polymer ?
#
loop_
_entity_poly.entity_id
_entity_poly.type
_entity_poly.pdbx_seq_one_letter_code
_entity_poly.pdbx_strand_id
1 'polypeptide(L)' 'MKKKAIWNGKILAESDDLVNIEGNYYFPESALNKQYFKDSDTLIHFQ' A
#
# COMPACT_ATOMS: atom_id res chain seq x y z
N MET A 1 -4.00 -1.72 16.93
CA MET A 1 -5.05 -0.98 16.17
C MET A 1 -4.69 -1.08 14.69
N LYS A 2 -5.64 -1.43 13.81
CA LYS A 2 -5.39 -1.51 12.37
C LYS A 2 -5.17 -0.12 11.77
N LYS A 3 -4.11 0.07 10.98
CA LYS A 3 -3.91 1.29 10.20
C LYS A 3 -4.66 1.18 8.88
N LYS A 4 -5.11 2.32 8.35
CA LYS A 4 -5.89 2.40 7.10
C LYS A 4 -5.34 3.49 6.20
N ALA A 5 -5.20 3.19 4.91
CA ALA A 5 -4.99 4.18 3.87
C ALA A 5 -6.35 4.52 3.24
N ILE A 6 -6.79 5.77 3.37
CA ILE A 6 -8.12 6.22 2.95
C ILE A 6 -7.96 7.34 1.92
N TRP A 7 -8.66 7.20 0.79
CA TRP A 7 -8.73 8.21 -0.25
C TRP A 7 -10.12 8.26 -0.87
N ASN A 8 -10.69 9.45 -1.03
CA ASN A 8 -12.05 9.67 -1.55
C ASN A 8 -13.13 8.79 -0.89
N GLY A 9 -13.02 8.59 0.44
CA GLY A 9 -13.94 7.76 1.21
C GLY A 9 -13.81 6.25 0.96
N LYS A 10 -12.80 5.81 0.22
CA LYS A 10 -12.48 4.39 -0.01
C LYS A 10 -11.25 4.00 0.80
N ILE A 11 -11.27 2.78 1.35
CA ILE A 11 -10.10 2.17 1.98
C ILE A 11 -9.30 1.46 0.88
N LEU A 12 -8.09 1.96 0.63
CA LEU A 12 -7.18 1.41 -0.36
C LEU A 12 -6.31 0.30 0.24
N ALA A 13 -5.94 0.41 1.51
CA ALA A 13 -5.21 -0.61 2.25
C ALA A 13 -5.60 -0.60 3.73
N GLU A 14 -5.65 -1.77 4.35
CA GLU A 14 -5.86 -1.88 5.81
C GLU A 14 -5.10 -3.08 6.36
N SER A 15 -4.29 -2.84 7.40
CA SER A 15 -3.55 -3.89 8.09
C SER A 15 -3.16 -3.45 9.49
N ASP A 16 -3.07 -4.42 10.39
CA ASP A 16 -2.37 -4.34 11.66
C ASP A 16 -0.87 -4.68 11.54
N ASP A 17 -0.48 -5.34 10.44
CA ASP A 17 0.90 -5.68 10.12
C ASP A 17 1.44 -4.78 9.00
N LEU A 18 2.53 -4.05 9.29
CA LEU A 18 3.16 -3.10 8.38
C LEU A 18 4.64 -3.42 8.26
N VAL A 19 5.13 -3.37 7.04
CA VAL A 19 6.53 -3.65 6.75
C VAL A 19 7.34 -2.38 6.96
N ASN A 20 8.38 -2.45 7.80
CA ASN A 20 9.35 -1.37 7.92
C ASN A 20 10.49 -1.58 6.91
N ILE A 21 10.73 -0.57 6.07
CA ILE A 21 11.84 -0.55 5.11
C ILE A 21 12.57 0.77 5.31
N GLU A 22 13.81 0.69 5.80
CA GLU A 22 14.69 1.84 6.03
C GLU A 22 14.01 2.97 6.84
N GLY A 23 13.24 2.61 7.87
CA GLY A 23 12.55 3.57 8.73
C GLY A 23 11.17 4.01 8.25
N ASN A 24 10.79 3.70 7.01
CA ASN A 24 9.47 3.96 6.45
C ASN A 24 8.53 2.75 6.64
N TYR A 25 7.24 3.01 6.82
CA TYR A 25 6.23 1.95 7.01
C TYR A 25 5.33 1.82 5.80
N TYR A 26 5.23 0.61 5.28
CA TYR A 26 4.43 0.28 4.10
C TYR A 26 3.38 -0.78 4.44
N PHE A 27 2.24 -0.70 3.76
CA PHE A 27 1.27 -1.79 3.76
C PHE A 27 1.80 -2.95 2.92
N PRO A 28 1.72 -4.20 3.40
CA PRO A 28 2.03 -5.36 2.57
C PRO A 28 1.01 -5.48 1.43
N GLU A 29 1.39 -6.15 0.33
CA GLU A 29 0.51 -6.32 -0.83
C GLU A 29 -0.83 -6.98 -0.48
N SER A 30 -0.83 -7.93 0.46
CA SER A 30 -2.02 -8.62 0.95
C SER A 30 -3.04 -7.69 1.63
N ALA A 31 -2.61 -6.52 2.09
CA ALA A 31 -3.47 -5.52 2.70
C ALA A 31 -4.14 -4.59 1.68
N LEU A 32 -3.72 -4.63 0.40
CA LEU A 32 -4.27 -3.78 -0.65
C LEU A 32 -5.64 -4.29 -1.10
N ASN A 33 -6.60 -3.38 -1.22
CA ASN A 33 -7.86 -3.69 -1.86
C ASN A 33 -7.71 -3.63 -3.39
N LYS A 34 -7.31 -4.77 -4.00
CA LYS A 34 -6.97 -4.90 -5.42
C LYS A 34 -8.03 -4.39 -6.40
N GLN A 35 -9.30 -4.27 -5.99
CA GLN A 35 -10.36 -3.70 -6.85
C GLN A 35 -10.08 -2.24 -7.29
N TYR A 36 -9.25 -1.52 -6.53
CA TYR A 36 -8.91 -0.12 -6.78
C TYR A 36 -7.53 0.05 -7.44
N PHE A 37 -6.84 -1.05 -7.74
CA PHE A 37 -5.50 -1.03 -8.32
C PHE A 37 -5.50 -1.73 -9.67
N LYS A 38 -4.54 -1.33 -10.50
CA LYS A 38 -4.18 -2.03 -11.73
C LYS A 38 -2.66 -2.09 -11.80
N ASP A 39 -2.16 -3.11 -12.48
CA ASP A 39 -0.73 -3.19 -12.76
C ASP A 39 -0.28 -1.99 -13.60
N SER A 40 0.97 -1.61 -13.40
CA SER A 40 1.61 -0.50 -14.09
C SER A 40 2.88 -1.01 -14.74
N ASP A 41 3.05 -0.71 -16.03
CA ASP A 41 4.27 -1.03 -16.78
C ASP A 41 5.40 -0.03 -16.49
N THR A 42 5.13 1.06 -15.76
CA THR A 42 6.13 2.04 -15.36
C THR A 42 7.05 1.46 -14.29
N LEU A 43 8.34 1.43 -14.59
CA LEU A 43 9.40 1.06 -13.66
C LEU A 43 10.10 2.32 -13.14
N ILE A 44 10.59 2.25 -11.90
CA ILE A 44 11.47 3.28 -11.35
C ILE A 44 12.84 3.12 -12.01
N HIS A 45 13.38 4.19 -12.59
CA HIS A 45 14.75 4.21 -13.08
C HIS A 45 15.71 4.52 -11.92
N PHE A 46 16.54 3.55 -11.54
CA PHE A 46 17.66 3.75 -10.63
C PHE A 46 18.91 3.98 -11.48
N GLN A 47 19.56 5.15 -11.31
CA GLN A 47 20.84 5.49 -11.96
C GLN A 47 22.03 4.82 -11.26
#